data_AF-A0A9W8IUR2-F1
#
_entry.id   AF-A0A9W8IUR2-F1
#
_cell.length_a   1.000
_cell.length_b   1.000
_cell.length_c   1.000
_cell.angle_alpha   90.00
_cell.angle_beta   90.00
_cell.angle_gamma   90.00
#
_symmetry.space_group_name_H-M   'P 1'
#
loop_
_entity.id
_entity.type
_entity.pdbx_description
1 polymer ?
#
loop_
_entity_poly.entity_id
_entity_poly.type
_entity_poly.pdbx_seq_one_letter_code
_entity_poly.pdbx_strand_id
1 'polypeptide(L)'
;MGYTASALSFLLEDLGKTVILTGAQIPLSQLRNDATDNLMGALSIAGNYIIPECSLYFNHTLFRGNRVTKTSSFDLNAFESPNFSPLVKVGIDIVVNWNDVIRQTGLRRFRAHKEMSAHVATLRLFPGISGAIIRGFCQSPIRGVVLETFGAGNAPQRRDVLDAMKEACDRGVVIVAITQCMKGAVSDDYETGRTLLQAGVVPGIDMTPECALTKLAYLLGKPELSIKEVRDLMGTPLRGELTRVSAAPGGNLDRVPENMDHIQHVLSQFLRLSRPPSHVPHITFTPDPRPPPPRLSSTRL
;
A
#
# COMPACT_ATOMS: atom_id res chain seq x y z
N MET A 1 5.04 12.67 -12.32
CA MET A 1 3.74 12.29 -11.73
C MET A 1 3.91 11.55 -10.40
N GLY A 2 4.71 10.47 -10.31
CA GLY A 2 4.95 9.74 -9.05
C GLY A 2 5.40 10.63 -7.87
N TYR A 3 6.38 11.54 -8.10
CA TYR A 3 6.78 12.55 -7.11
C TYR A 3 5.63 13.44 -6.64
N THR A 4 4.82 13.97 -7.57
CA THR A 4 3.69 14.85 -7.22
C THR A 4 2.61 14.08 -6.44
N ALA A 5 2.29 12.86 -6.86
CA ALA A 5 1.32 12.01 -6.16
C ALA A 5 1.80 11.68 -4.74
N SER A 6 3.10 11.39 -4.59
CA SER A 6 3.73 11.14 -3.30
C SER A 6 3.70 12.38 -2.40
N ALA A 7 4.14 13.54 -2.90
CA ALA A 7 4.12 14.79 -2.14
C ALA A 7 2.71 15.16 -1.68
N LEU A 8 1.73 15.14 -2.59
CA LEU A 8 0.34 15.45 -2.25
C LEU A 8 -0.26 14.48 -1.23
N SER A 9 0.17 13.22 -1.19
CA SER A 9 -0.28 12.27 -0.15
C SER A 9 0.07 12.74 1.27
N PHE A 10 1.23 13.40 1.44
CA PHE A 10 1.66 13.94 2.73
C PHE A 10 1.10 15.34 2.99
N LEU A 11 1.06 16.19 1.95
CA LEU A 11 0.62 17.58 2.07
C LEU A 11 -0.88 17.72 2.32
N LEU A 12 -1.69 16.80 1.78
CA LEU A 12 -3.14 16.75 1.98
C LEU A 12 -3.46 15.92 3.22
N GLU A 13 -3.19 16.48 4.39
CA GLU A 13 -3.48 15.84 5.67
C GLU A 13 -4.98 15.78 5.95
N ASP A 14 -5.41 14.65 6.49
CA ASP A 14 -6.82 14.36 6.76
C ASP A 14 -7.71 14.58 5.52
N LEU A 15 -7.21 14.13 4.35
CA LEU A 15 -7.97 14.09 3.12
C LEU A 15 -9.21 13.20 3.27
N GLY A 16 -10.39 13.75 2.99
CA GLY A 16 -11.68 13.05 3.01
C GLY A 16 -12.33 12.89 1.64
N LYS A 17 -11.61 13.22 0.56
CA LYS A 17 -12.09 13.20 -0.82
C LYS A 17 -11.08 12.52 -1.73
N THR A 18 -11.57 11.98 -2.84
CA THR A 18 -10.75 11.32 -3.85
C THR A 18 -9.93 12.34 -4.65
N VAL A 19 -8.60 12.21 -4.65
CA VAL A 19 -7.69 13.04 -5.45
C VAL A 19 -6.94 12.13 -6.41
N ILE A 20 -7.16 12.30 -7.72
CA ILE A 20 -6.57 11.46 -8.75
C ILE A 20 -5.68 12.31 -9.66
N LEU A 21 -4.40 11.94 -9.73
CA LEU A 21 -3.50 12.40 -10.76
C LEU A 21 -3.62 11.47 -11.97
N THR A 22 -3.71 12.05 -13.15
CA THR A 22 -3.75 11.30 -14.42
C THR A 22 -2.98 12.09 -15.48
N GLY A 23 -2.78 11.49 -16.64
CA GLY A 23 -2.14 12.12 -17.77
C GLY A 23 -2.17 11.22 -18.99
N ALA A 24 -1.26 11.44 -19.92
CA ALA A 24 -1.17 10.66 -21.14
C ALA A 24 0.26 10.62 -21.67
N GLN A 25 0.58 9.57 -22.43
CA GLN A 25 1.80 9.51 -23.23
C GLN A 25 1.59 10.22 -24.57
N ILE A 26 0.37 10.20 -25.11
CA ILE A 26 0.01 10.87 -26.36
C ILE A 26 -0.94 12.04 -26.06
N PRO A 27 -0.68 13.25 -26.58
CA PRO A 27 -1.57 14.40 -26.37
C PRO A 27 -3.01 14.14 -26.81
N LEU A 28 -3.96 14.69 -26.05
CA LEU A 28 -5.40 14.58 -26.31
C LEU A 28 -5.81 15.09 -27.71
N SER A 29 -5.04 16.01 -28.29
CA SER A 29 -5.29 16.56 -29.63
C SER A 29 -5.01 15.58 -30.78
N GLN A 30 -4.35 14.46 -30.53
CA GLN A 30 -4.07 13.46 -31.56
C GLN A 30 -5.19 12.42 -31.64
N LEU A 31 -5.51 11.96 -32.85
CA LEU A 31 -6.61 11.01 -33.08
C LEU A 31 -6.48 9.73 -32.26
N ARG A 32 -5.28 9.13 -32.25
CA ARG A 32 -4.97 7.96 -31.42
C ARG A 32 -4.25 8.44 -30.17
N ASN A 33 -4.94 8.46 -29.03
CA ASN A 33 -4.35 8.86 -27.75
C ASN A 33 -4.87 8.02 -26.58
N ASP A 34 -4.10 7.95 -25.50
CA ASP A 34 -4.49 7.38 -24.21
C ASP A 34 -5.11 8.41 -23.25
N ALA A 35 -5.06 9.69 -23.60
CA ALA A 35 -5.55 10.78 -22.76
C ALA A 35 -7.06 10.70 -22.50
N THR A 36 -7.84 10.31 -23.50
CA THR A 36 -9.30 10.21 -23.40
C THR A 36 -9.68 9.17 -22.36
N ASP A 37 -9.15 7.95 -22.46
CA ASP A 37 -9.46 6.85 -21.55
C ASP A 37 -8.92 7.11 -20.14
N ASN A 38 -7.72 7.67 -20.03
CA ASN A 38 -7.12 8.03 -18.75
C ASN A 38 -7.91 9.12 -18.02
N LEU A 39 -8.40 10.14 -18.74
CA LEU A 39 -9.21 11.22 -18.16
C LEU A 39 -10.61 10.72 -17.77
N MET A 40 -11.28 10.00 -18.67
CA MET A 40 -12.62 9.47 -18.42
C MET A 40 -12.64 8.47 -17.27
N GLY A 41 -11.65 7.58 -17.18
CA GLY A 41 -11.52 6.65 -16.08
C GLY A 41 -11.26 7.36 -14.74
N ALA A 42 -10.38 8.36 -14.71
CA ALA A 42 -10.12 9.15 -13.51
C ALA A 42 -11.39 9.89 -13.03
N LEU A 43 -12.12 10.54 -13.94
CA LEU A 43 -13.37 11.24 -13.60
C LEU A 43 -14.46 10.25 -13.13
N SER A 44 -14.58 9.10 -13.79
CA SER A 44 -15.54 8.06 -13.41
C SER A 44 -15.27 7.54 -12.00
N ILE A 45 -14.00 7.31 -11.64
CA ILE A 45 -13.64 6.89 -10.29
C ILE A 45 -13.91 8.01 -9.28
N ALA A 46 -13.42 9.22 -9.54
CA ALA A 46 -13.55 10.34 -8.61
C ALA A 46 -15.01 10.76 -8.35
N GLY A 47 -15.89 10.61 -9.36
CA GLY A 47 -17.31 10.96 -9.26
C GLY A 47 -18.18 9.91 -8.58
N ASN A 48 -17.78 8.63 -8.61
CA ASN A 48 -18.63 7.52 -8.15
C ASN A 48 -18.09 6.80 -6.91
N TYR A 49 -16.81 6.97 -6.55
CA TYR A 49 -16.18 6.24 -5.45
C TYR A 49 -15.51 7.18 -4.44
N ILE A 50 -15.67 6.86 -3.16
CA ILE A 50 -15.02 7.57 -2.05
C ILE A 50 -13.75 6.80 -1.69
N ILE A 51 -12.63 7.21 -2.30
CA ILE A 51 -11.29 6.69 -2.03
C ILE A 51 -10.48 7.89 -1.51
N PRO A 52 -10.45 8.16 -0.20
CA PRO A 52 -9.95 9.40 0.38
C PRO A 52 -8.41 9.43 0.43
N GLU A 53 -7.78 9.21 -0.72
CA GLU A 53 -6.35 9.15 -0.90
C GLU A 53 -5.92 10.01 -2.10
N CYS A 54 -4.63 10.35 -2.12
CA CYS A 54 -3.98 10.83 -3.32
C CYS A 54 -3.55 9.62 -4.15
N SER A 55 -4.14 9.47 -5.32
CA SER A 55 -3.98 8.31 -6.20
C SER A 55 -3.45 8.72 -7.57
N LEU A 56 -2.94 7.74 -8.32
CA LEU A 56 -2.52 7.90 -9.71
C LEU A 56 -3.31 6.93 -10.57
N TYR A 57 -4.01 7.43 -11.58
CA TYR A 57 -4.74 6.62 -12.55
C TYR A 57 -4.01 6.62 -13.89
N PHE A 58 -3.73 5.44 -14.42
CA PHE A 58 -3.13 5.26 -15.73
C PHE A 58 -3.46 3.86 -16.25
N ASN A 59 -3.72 3.72 -17.55
CA ASN A 59 -3.90 2.42 -18.21
C ASN A 59 -4.86 1.49 -17.44
N HIS A 60 -6.09 1.96 -17.24
CA HIS A 60 -7.18 1.21 -16.58
C HIS A 60 -6.89 0.77 -15.14
N THR A 61 -5.91 1.38 -14.46
CA THR A 61 -5.50 1.00 -13.11
C THR A 61 -5.37 2.24 -12.23
N LEU A 62 -5.99 2.22 -11.04
CA LEU A 62 -5.77 3.22 -9.98
C LEU A 62 -4.80 2.67 -8.95
N PHE A 63 -3.73 3.41 -8.71
CA PHE A 63 -2.71 3.08 -7.72
C PHE A 63 -2.77 4.05 -6.54
N ARG A 64 -2.32 3.61 -5.37
CA ARG A 64 -1.96 4.53 -4.28
C ARG A 64 -0.80 5.41 -4.74
N GLY A 65 -0.96 6.73 -4.68
CA GLY A 65 -0.04 7.67 -5.34
C GLY A 65 1.40 7.61 -4.84
N ASN A 66 1.59 7.40 -3.53
CA ASN A 66 2.91 7.27 -2.90
C ASN A 66 3.52 5.86 -2.98
N ARG A 67 2.96 4.98 -3.81
CA ARG A 67 3.49 3.65 -4.10
C ARG A 67 3.92 3.48 -5.56
N VAL A 68 3.80 4.52 -6.37
CA VAL A 68 3.98 4.45 -7.82
C VAL A 68 5.35 4.95 -8.27
N THR A 69 5.93 4.24 -9.23
CA THR A 69 7.08 4.71 -10.04
C THR A 69 6.77 4.60 -11.53
N LYS A 70 7.44 5.44 -12.35
CA LYS A 70 7.31 5.38 -13.82
C LYS A 70 8.31 4.36 -14.35
N THR A 71 7.81 3.24 -14.90
CA THR A 71 8.64 2.12 -15.37
C THR A 71 8.91 2.15 -16.87
N SER A 72 8.07 2.82 -17.66
CA SER A 72 8.27 2.96 -19.11
C SER A 72 8.13 4.40 -19.57
N SER A 73 9.05 4.84 -20.43
CA SER A 73 8.97 6.13 -21.12
C SER A 73 8.22 6.02 -22.46
N PHE A 74 7.93 4.80 -22.92
CA PHE A 74 7.36 4.53 -24.23
C PHE A 74 5.95 3.92 -24.14
N ASP A 75 5.78 2.88 -23.33
CA ASP A 75 4.53 2.12 -23.27
C ASP A 75 3.38 2.94 -22.68
N LEU A 76 2.16 2.62 -23.12
CA LEU A 76 0.93 3.17 -22.52
C LEU A 76 0.76 2.67 -21.08
N ASN A 77 1.31 1.50 -20.75
CA ASN A 77 1.43 1.04 -19.37
C ASN A 77 2.68 1.65 -18.71
N ALA A 78 2.66 2.96 -18.46
CA ALA A 78 3.86 3.70 -18.08
C ALA A 78 4.23 3.63 -16.58
N PHE A 79 3.30 3.22 -15.72
CA PHE A 79 3.44 3.30 -14.26
C PHE A 79 3.14 1.96 -13.59
N GLU A 80 3.88 1.68 -12.51
CA GLU A 80 3.68 0.49 -11.68
C GLU A 80 3.75 0.83 -10.20
N SER A 81 3.14 -0.04 -9.38
CA SER A 81 3.23 -0.03 -7.92
C SER A 81 3.86 -1.35 -7.47
N PRO A 82 5.19 -1.45 -7.43
CA PRO A 82 5.89 -2.74 -7.35
C PRO A 82 5.71 -3.47 -6.01
N ASN A 83 5.51 -2.70 -4.93
CA ASN A 83 5.42 -3.21 -3.55
C ASN A 83 4.00 -3.12 -2.96
N PHE A 84 2.99 -2.70 -3.74
CA PHE A 84 1.62 -2.55 -3.24
C PHE A 84 0.59 -2.79 -4.35
N SER A 85 -0.48 -3.51 -4.03
CA SER A 85 -1.54 -3.81 -5.00
C SER A 85 -2.26 -2.55 -5.48
N PRO A 86 -2.77 -2.53 -6.72
CA PRO A 86 -3.64 -1.45 -7.18
C PRO A 86 -4.90 -1.31 -6.31
N LEU A 87 -5.36 -0.08 -6.13
CA LEU A 87 -6.60 0.23 -5.41
C LEU A 87 -7.83 -0.08 -6.26
N VAL A 88 -7.75 0.14 -7.58
CA VAL A 88 -8.84 -0.11 -8.52
C VAL A 88 -8.30 -0.71 -9.82
N LYS A 89 -9.03 -1.68 -10.37
CA LYS A 89 -8.86 -2.17 -11.75
C LYS A 89 -10.15 -1.89 -12.52
N VAL A 90 -10.00 -1.27 -13.69
CA VAL A 90 -11.12 -0.95 -14.59
C VAL A 90 -11.10 -1.96 -15.74
N GLY A 91 -12.17 -2.76 -15.82
CA GLY A 91 -12.44 -3.65 -16.95
C GLY A 91 -13.86 -3.41 -17.46
N ILE A 92 -14.58 -4.49 -17.80
CA ILE A 92 -16.03 -4.42 -17.98
C ILE A 92 -16.69 -3.90 -16.69
N ASP A 93 -16.23 -4.44 -15.55
CA ASP A 93 -16.56 -3.96 -14.22
C ASP A 93 -15.42 -3.14 -13.61
N ILE A 94 -15.77 -2.22 -12.71
CA ILE A 94 -14.81 -1.48 -11.88
C ILE A 94 -14.65 -2.24 -10.56
N VAL A 95 -13.49 -2.82 -10.34
CA VAL A 95 -13.17 -3.59 -9.12
C VAL A 95 -12.32 -2.75 -8.19
N VAL A 96 -12.87 -2.42 -7.02
CA VAL A 96 -12.18 -1.67 -5.97
C VAL A 96 -11.70 -2.62 -4.87
N ASN A 97 -10.42 -2.53 -4.50
CA ASN A 97 -9.85 -3.27 -3.39
C ASN A 97 -10.03 -2.49 -2.08
N TRP A 98 -11.23 -2.58 -1.50
CA TRP A 98 -11.62 -1.81 -0.31
C TRP A 98 -10.80 -2.11 0.94
N ASN A 99 -10.19 -3.29 1.05
CA ASN A 99 -9.36 -3.67 2.18
C ASN A 99 -8.05 -2.86 2.21
N ASP A 100 -7.57 -2.47 1.03
CA ASP A 100 -6.34 -1.70 0.88
C ASP A 100 -6.58 -0.18 0.94
N VAL A 101 -7.83 0.28 0.80
CA VAL A 101 -8.18 1.71 0.87
C VAL A 101 -8.09 2.21 2.32
N ILE A 102 -7.28 3.24 2.55
CA ILE A 102 -7.20 3.93 3.84
C ILE A 102 -8.47 4.74 4.03
N ARG A 103 -9.14 4.52 5.17
CA ARG A 103 -10.32 5.28 5.58
C ARG A 103 -10.05 5.99 6.89
N GLN A 104 -10.55 7.22 6.99
CA GLN A 104 -10.55 7.93 8.26
C GLN A 104 -11.52 7.23 9.21
N THR A 105 -11.03 6.87 10.39
CA THR A 105 -11.84 6.28 11.46
C THR A 105 -12.41 7.32 12.44
N GLY A 106 -12.11 8.60 12.22
CA GLY A 106 -12.59 9.70 13.04
C GLY A 106 -12.70 11.02 12.27
N LEU A 107 -13.49 11.94 12.81
CA LEU A 107 -13.69 13.27 12.24
C LEU A 107 -12.48 14.15 12.54
N ARG A 108 -11.63 14.37 11.53
CA ARG A 108 -10.52 15.35 11.60
C ARG A 108 -10.68 16.39 10.49
N ARG A 109 -10.21 17.60 10.76
CA ARG A 109 -10.31 18.72 9.81
C ARG A 109 -9.17 18.60 8.79
N PHE A 110 -9.53 18.58 7.51
CA PHE A 110 -8.57 18.66 6.41
C PHE A 110 -7.57 19.82 6.56
N ARG A 111 -6.30 19.54 6.30
CA ARG A 111 -5.20 20.53 6.31
C ARG A 111 -4.33 20.37 5.06
N ALA A 112 -4.14 21.47 4.35
CA ALA A 112 -3.18 21.55 3.25
C ALA A 112 -1.88 22.18 3.74
N HIS A 113 -0.82 21.37 3.84
CA HIS A 113 0.54 21.85 4.08
C HIS A 113 1.11 22.43 2.78
N LYS A 114 1.85 23.54 2.87
CA LYS A 114 2.39 24.26 1.70
C LYS A 114 3.91 24.29 1.63
N GLU A 115 4.56 23.85 2.70
CA GLU A 115 6.00 23.94 2.90
C GLU A 115 6.60 22.54 2.83
N MET A 116 7.72 22.41 2.10
CA MET A 116 8.58 21.24 2.09
C MET A 116 10.03 21.72 2.04
N SER A 117 10.94 20.99 2.68
CA SER A 117 12.36 21.32 2.65
C SER A 117 12.92 21.11 1.24
N ALA A 118 13.47 22.16 0.64
CA ALA A 118 14.22 22.08 -0.62
C ALA A 118 15.62 21.45 -0.44
N HIS A 119 16.06 21.25 0.80
CA HIS A 119 17.40 20.77 1.16
C HIS A 119 17.47 19.23 1.30
N VAL A 120 16.85 18.52 0.37
CA VAL A 120 16.92 17.05 0.28
C VAL A 120 17.47 16.62 -1.07
N ALA A 121 18.13 15.47 -1.12
CA ALA A 121 18.65 14.92 -2.36
C ALA A 121 18.60 13.39 -2.36
N THR A 122 18.77 12.78 -3.53
CA THR A 122 18.91 11.32 -3.69
C THR A 122 20.32 11.00 -4.15
N LEU A 123 20.99 10.08 -3.46
CA LEU A 123 22.30 9.55 -3.82
C LEU A 123 22.17 8.04 -4.12
N ARG A 124 22.46 7.65 -5.36
CA ARG A 124 22.51 6.24 -5.74
C ARG A 124 23.91 5.68 -5.51
N LEU A 125 24.02 4.60 -4.73
CA LEU A 125 25.29 3.89 -4.56
C LEU A 125 25.70 3.17 -5.85
N PHE A 126 26.99 3.13 -6.11
CA PHE A 126 27.56 2.37 -7.23
C PHE A 126 28.91 1.76 -6.80
N PRO A 127 29.35 0.66 -7.43
CA PRO A 127 30.65 0.07 -7.13
C PRO A 127 31.78 1.10 -7.29
N GLY A 128 32.59 1.26 -6.24
CA GLY A 128 33.72 2.20 -6.25
C GLY A 128 33.44 3.59 -5.68
N ILE A 129 32.20 3.91 -5.28
CA ILE A 129 31.92 5.19 -4.58
C ILE A 129 32.83 5.36 -3.35
N SER A 130 33.32 6.58 -3.12
CA SER A 130 34.25 6.91 -2.04
C SER A 130 33.59 7.69 -0.91
N GLY A 131 34.16 7.59 0.31
CA GLY A 131 33.74 8.42 1.43
C GLY A 131 33.87 9.92 1.15
N ALA A 132 34.82 10.32 0.30
CA ALA A 132 34.98 11.71 -0.13
C ALA A 132 33.76 12.22 -0.94
N ILE A 133 33.22 11.39 -1.84
CA ILE A 133 31.99 11.73 -2.59
C ILE A 133 30.82 11.90 -1.62
N ILE A 134 30.64 10.97 -0.68
CA ILE A 134 29.56 11.03 0.32
C ILE A 134 29.70 12.28 1.20
N ARG A 135 30.92 12.58 1.67
CA ARG A 135 31.20 13.80 2.45
C ARG A 135 30.84 15.06 1.68
N GLY A 136 31.24 15.16 0.41
CA GLY A 136 30.92 16.30 -0.45
C GLY A 136 29.43 16.43 -0.72
N PHE A 137 28.75 15.30 -0.97
CA PHE A 137 27.31 15.26 -1.23
C PHE A 137 26.47 15.66 0.01
N CYS A 138 26.94 15.34 1.21
CA CYS A 138 26.27 15.65 2.48
C CYS A 138 26.76 16.98 3.10
N GLN A 139 27.33 17.88 2.31
CA GLN A 139 27.66 19.24 2.77
C GLN A 139 26.42 20.13 2.82
N SER A 140 26.52 21.21 3.59
CA SER A 140 25.52 22.29 3.59
C SER A 140 25.26 22.78 2.15
N PRO A 141 24.00 23.02 1.75
CA PRO A 141 22.80 23.13 2.60
C PRO A 141 22.01 21.83 2.80
N ILE A 142 22.52 20.66 2.40
CA ILE A 142 21.77 19.39 2.46
C ILE A 142 21.45 19.00 3.91
N ARG A 143 20.16 18.71 4.17
CA ARG A 143 19.65 18.25 5.47
C ARG A 143 19.11 16.81 5.44
N GLY A 144 18.81 16.29 4.25
CA GLY A 144 18.32 14.92 4.10
C GLY A 144 18.83 14.28 2.81
N VAL A 145 19.16 12.99 2.87
CA VAL A 145 19.60 12.20 1.73
C VAL A 145 18.82 10.89 1.67
N VAL A 146 18.19 10.60 0.53
CA VAL A 146 17.71 9.27 0.20
C VAL A 146 18.87 8.51 -0.46
N LEU A 147 19.35 7.46 0.19
CA LEU A 147 20.44 6.63 -0.27
C LEU A 147 19.89 5.37 -0.95
N GLU A 148 20.07 5.25 -2.27
CA GLU A 148 19.67 4.04 -2.98
C GLU A 148 20.79 2.99 -2.87
N THR A 149 20.52 1.94 -2.12
CA THR A 149 21.44 0.84 -1.75
C THR A 149 21.18 -0.42 -2.57
N PHE A 150 22.13 -1.37 -2.56
CA PHE A 150 22.00 -2.60 -3.36
C PHE A 150 21.10 -3.64 -2.67
N GLY A 151 20.27 -4.35 -3.44
CA GLY A 151 19.50 -5.50 -2.93
C GLY A 151 18.66 -5.14 -1.70
N ALA A 152 18.81 -5.89 -0.61
CA ALA A 152 18.03 -5.72 0.61
C ALA A 152 18.52 -4.60 1.55
N GLY A 153 19.33 -3.63 1.07
CA GLY A 153 19.90 -2.59 1.93
C GLY A 153 21.42 -2.54 1.99
N ASN A 154 22.12 -3.22 1.10
CA ASN A 154 23.58 -3.39 1.18
C ASN A 154 24.32 -2.12 0.73
N ALA A 155 25.28 -1.70 1.54
CA ALA A 155 26.26 -0.65 1.22
C ALA A 155 27.70 -1.19 1.35
N PRO A 156 28.68 -0.57 0.67
CA PRO A 156 30.09 -0.91 0.84
C PRO A 156 30.52 -0.86 2.31
N GLN A 157 31.13 -1.93 2.82
CA GLN A 157 31.60 -2.03 4.21
C GLN A 157 32.97 -1.36 4.45
N ARG A 158 33.44 -0.56 3.49
CA ARG A 158 34.72 0.14 3.60
C ARG A 158 34.59 1.27 4.63
N ARG A 159 35.56 1.39 5.53
CA ARG A 159 35.49 2.33 6.67
C ARG A 159 35.26 3.78 6.24
N ASP A 160 35.97 4.26 5.22
CA ASP A 160 35.79 5.63 4.71
C ASP A 160 34.34 5.96 4.30
N VAL A 161 33.60 4.99 3.79
CA VAL A 161 32.20 5.14 3.35
C VAL A 161 31.27 5.18 4.55
N LEU A 162 31.44 4.24 5.48
CA LEU A 162 30.62 4.17 6.70
C LEU A 162 30.87 5.37 7.61
N ASP A 163 32.13 5.78 7.77
CA ASP A 163 32.53 6.96 8.53
C ASP A 163 31.94 8.23 7.91
N ALA A 164 31.96 8.38 6.58
CA ALA A 164 31.36 9.52 5.90
C ALA A 164 29.84 9.62 6.12
N MET A 165 29.13 8.48 6.12
CA MET A 165 27.69 8.43 6.45
C MET A 165 27.46 8.79 7.92
N LYS A 166 28.24 8.20 8.82
CA LYS A 166 28.15 8.47 10.26
C LYS A 166 28.42 9.94 10.58
N GLU A 167 29.48 10.53 10.03
CA GLU A 167 29.80 11.94 10.17
C GLU A 167 28.63 12.84 9.71
N ALA A 168 27.98 12.51 8.60
CA ALA A 168 26.82 13.26 8.12
C ALA A 168 25.61 13.12 9.06
N CYS A 169 25.31 11.91 9.52
CA CYS A 169 24.26 11.65 10.51
C CYS A 169 24.54 12.37 11.84
N ASP A 170 25.78 12.39 12.31
CA ASP A 170 26.18 13.05 13.56
C ASP A 170 26.07 14.59 13.43
N ARG A 171 26.25 15.15 12.23
CA ARG A 171 25.96 16.57 11.92
C ARG A 171 24.47 16.89 11.80
N GLY A 172 23.58 15.89 11.91
CA GLY A 172 22.13 16.07 11.83
C GLY A 172 21.54 15.89 10.44
N VAL A 173 22.30 15.47 9.43
CA VAL A 173 21.74 15.04 8.14
C VAL A 173 20.93 13.76 8.36
N VAL A 174 19.72 13.70 7.82
CA VAL A 174 18.89 12.49 7.87
C VAL A 174 19.15 11.67 6.61
N ILE A 175 19.84 10.54 6.76
CA ILE A 175 20.08 9.60 5.66
C ILE A 175 19.05 8.47 5.74
N VAL A 176 18.32 8.22 4.66
CA VAL A 176 17.33 7.14 4.55
C VAL A 176 17.76 6.17 3.47
N ALA A 177 18.00 4.90 3.83
CA ALA A 177 18.36 3.85 2.88
C ALA A 177 17.11 3.23 2.24
N ILE A 178 17.05 3.23 0.92
CA ILE A 178 16.08 2.46 0.12
C ILE A 178 16.81 1.50 -0.80
N THR A 179 16.09 0.54 -1.39
CA THR A 179 16.68 -0.37 -2.38
C THR A 179 16.70 0.26 -3.78
N GLN A 180 17.73 -0.06 -4.57
CA GLN A 180 17.78 0.19 -6.00
C GLN A 180 16.90 -0.76 -6.82
N CYS A 181 16.48 -1.88 -6.22
CA CYS A 181 15.62 -2.86 -6.86
C CYS A 181 14.22 -2.28 -7.05
N MET A 182 13.58 -2.60 -8.18
CA MET A 182 12.21 -2.15 -8.46
C MET A 182 11.22 -2.65 -7.40
N LYS A 183 11.39 -3.90 -6.96
CA LYS A 183 10.57 -4.57 -5.96
C LYS A 183 11.45 -5.08 -4.83
N GLY A 184 10.98 -4.94 -3.60
CA GLY A 184 11.69 -5.36 -2.40
C GLY A 184 11.67 -4.30 -1.30
N ALA A 185 12.30 -4.65 -0.18
CA ALA A 185 12.42 -3.80 0.99
C ALA A 185 13.85 -3.81 1.52
N VAL A 186 14.27 -2.70 2.14
CA VAL A 186 15.45 -2.68 3.00
C VAL A 186 15.12 -3.37 4.31
N SER A 187 15.93 -4.38 4.68
CA SER A 187 15.80 -5.15 5.92
C SER A 187 17.03 -4.94 6.81
N ASP A 188 16.79 -4.87 8.12
CA ASP A 188 17.80 -4.81 9.18
C ASP A 188 18.25 -6.19 9.68
N ASP A 189 17.68 -7.27 9.13
CA ASP A 189 18.03 -8.65 9.48
C ASP A 189 19.44 -9.04 9.02
N TYR A 190 19.94 -8.39 7.97
CA TYR A 190 21.27 -8.63 7.41
C TYR A 190 22.36 -7.80 8.11
N GLU A 191 23.57 -8.37 8.22
CA GLU A 191 24.73 -7.74 8.86
C GLU A 191 25.02 -6.33 8.31
N THR A 192 24.92 -6.17 6.99
CA THR A 192 25.09 -4.90 6.27
C THR A 192 24.03 -3.85 6.65
N GLY A 193 22.78 -4.27 6.88
CA GLY A 193 21.70 -3.42 7.36
C GLY A 193 21.98 -2.90 8.77
N ARG A 194 22.52 -3.76 9.65
CA ARG A 194 22.95 -3.36 11.00
C ARG A 194 24.09 -2.34 10.97
N THR A 195 25.05 -2.47 10.04
CA THR A 195 26.12 -1.49 9.91
C THR A 195 25.61 -0.11 9.51
N LEU A 196 24.61 -0.04 8.62
CA LEU A 196 23.96 1.23 8.25
C LEU A 196 23.20 1.85 9.42
N LEU A 197 22.48 1.04 10.20
CA LEU A 197 21.82 1.49 11.43
C LEU A 197 22.83 2.05 12.45
N GLN A 198 23.98 1.39 12.62
CA GLN A 198 25.06 1.88 13.50
C GLN A 198 25.67 3.21 13.02
N ALA A 199 25.67 3.46 11.71
CA ALA A 199 26.03 4.75 11.12
C ALA A 199 24.92 5.81 11.22
N GLY A 200 23.77 5.50 11.84
CA GLY A 200 22.64 6.40 12.02
C GLY A 200 21.73 6.54 10.80
N VAL A 201 21.88 5.67 9.80
CA VAL A 201 21.02 5.62 8.60
C VAL A 201 19.69 4.96 8.93
N VAL A 202 18.59 5.53 8.46
CA VAL A 202 17.22 5.03 8.70
C VAL A 202 16.78 4.11 7.55
N PRO A 203 16.17 2.95 7.82
CA PRO A 203 15.61 2.12 6.75
C PRO A 203 14.34 2.76 6.18
N GLY A 204 14.31 2.94 4.87
CA GLY A 204 13.13 3.37 4.11
C GLY A 204 12.20 2.21 3.72
N ILE A 205 12.53 0.98 4.13
CA ILE A 205 11.74 -0.24 3.93
C ILE A 205 11.45 -0.44 2.43
N ASP A 206 10.18 -0.43 2.03
CA ASP A 206 9.70 -0.72 0.68
C ASP A 206 9.18 0.54 -0.05
N MET A 207 9.54 1.74 0.45
CA MET A 207 9.24 3.01 -0.21
C MET A 207 9.93 3.11 -1.57
N THR A 208 9.23 3.72 -2.54
CA THR A 208 9.85 4.12 -3.81
C THR A 208 10.77 5.33 -3.61
N PRO A 209 11.72 5.61 -4.53
CA PRO A 209 12.54 6.82 -4.48
C PRO A 209 11.73 8.11 -4.42
N GLU A 210 10.64 8.19 -5.18
CA GLU A 210 9.72 9.34 -5.21
C GLU A 210 9.09 9.59 -3.85
N CYS A 211 8.63 8.52 -3.20
CA CYS A 211 8.02 8.60 -1.89
C CYS A 211 9.04 8.94 -0.80
N ALA A 212 10.17 8.24 -0.75
CA ALA A 212 11.19 8.48 0.27
C ALA A 212 11.68 9.93 0.24
N LEU A 213 11.91 10.48 -0.96
CA LEU A 213 12.37 11.87 -1.12
C LEU A 213 11.29 12.87 -0.66
N THR A 214 10.04 12.65 -1.07
CA THR A 214 8.95 13.57 -0.73
C THR A 214 8.54 13.49 0.73
N LYS A 215 8.56 12.30 1.35
CA LYS A 215 8.36 12.11 2.79
C LYS A 215 9.45 12.82 3.60
N LEU A 216 10.71 12.66 3.21
CA LEU A 216 11.84 13.30 3.86
C LEU A 216 11.76 14.83 3.74
N ALA A 217 11.44 15.34 2.56
CA ALA A 217 11.23 16.77 2.34
C ALA A 217 10.05 17.33 3.16
N TYR A 218 8.95 16.58 3.26
CA TYR A 218 7.78 16.95 4.05
C TYR A 218 8.13 17.03 5.54
N LEU A 219 8.78 16.01 6.10
CA LEU A 219 9.14 15.95 7.52
C LEU A 219 10.18 17.01 7.88
N LEU A 220 11.23 17.20 7.06
CA LEU A 220 12.22 18.26 7.28
C LEU A 220 11.66 19.68 7.03
N GLY A 221 10.50 19.79 6.40
CA GLY A 221 9.76 21.05 6.26
C GLY A 221 8.98 21.44 7.52
N LYS A 222 8.93 20.59 8.55
CA LYS A 222 8.23 20.84 9.81
C LYS A 222 9.16 21.45 10.86
N PRO A 223 9.04 22.75 11.17
CA PRO A 223 9.89 23.38 12.19
C PRO A 223 9.67 22.81 13.60
N GLU A 224 8.51 22.20 13.85
CA GLU A 224 8.16 21.57 15.13
C GLU A 224 8.82 20.21 15.36
N LEU A 225 9.42 19.59 14.33
CA LEU A 225 10.05 18.27 14.46
C LEU A 225 11.55 18.38 14.68
N SER A 226 12.04 17.68 15.70
CA SER A 226 13.46 17.41 15.88
C SER A 226 13.98 16.42 14.83
N ILE A 227 15.31 16.43 14.60
CA ILE A 227 15.96 15.46 13.69
C ILE A 227 15.69 14.01 14.13
N LYS A 228 15.59 13.77 15.44
CA LYS A 228 15.24 12.44 15.97
C LYS A 228 13.83 12.04 15.57
N GLU A 229 12.84 12.91 15.75
CA GLU A 229 11.45 12.65 15.35
C GLU A 229 11.33 12.45 13.83
N VAL A 230 12.08 13.21 13.04
CA VAL A 230 12.13 13.00 11.58
C VAL A 230 12.64 11.59 11.25
N ARG A 231 13.71 11.12 11.91
CA ARG A 231 14.23 9.76 11.73
C ARG A 231 13.19 8.70 12.10
N ASP A 232 12.52 8.87 13.23
CA ASP A 232 11.50 7.93 13.71
C ASP A 232 10.28 7.88 12.78
N LEU A 233 9.85 9.04 12.27
CA LEU A 233 8.72 9.16 11.36
C LEU A 233 9.03 8.64 9.95
N MET A 234 10.28 8.67 9.50
CA MET A 234 10.68 8.08 8.22
C MET A 234 10.38 6.56 8.17
N GLY A 235 10.59 5.84 9.27
CA GLY A 235 10.28 4.40 9.40
C GLY A 235 8.85 4.07 9.82
N THR A 236 7.96 5.07 9.92
CA THR A 236 6.56 4.90 10.37
C THR A 236 5.60 5.19 9.21
N PRO A 237 4.63 4.31 8.90
CA PRO A 237 3.68 4.56 7.82
C PRO A 237 2.77 5.74 8.18
N LEU A 238 2.78 6.80 7.37
CA LEU A 238 1.95 7.99 7.58
C LEU A 238 0.72 8.00 6.67
N ARG A 239 0.86 7.51 5.44
CA ARG A 239 -0.11 7.61 4.34
C ARG A 239 -0.14 6.33 3.49
N GLY A 240 0.20 5.19 4.08
CA GLY A 240 0.18 3.87 3.40
C GLY A 240 1.36 3.62 2.46
N GLU A 241 2.41 4.44 2.56
CA GLU A 241 3.56 4.48 1.66
C GLU A 241 4.60 3.38 1.89
N LEU A 242 4.58 2.76 3.06
CA LEU A 242 5.47 1.68 3.44
C LEU A 242 4.71 0.59 4.18
N THR A 243 5.21 -0.64 4.08
CA THR A 243 4.66 -1.82 4.71
C THR A 243 5.55 -2.21 5.87
N ARG A 244 5.06 -2.09 7.10
CA ARG A 244 5.75 -2.71 8.22
C ARG A 244 5.54 -4.22 8.13
N VAL A 245 6.63 -4.98 8.08
CA VAL A 245 6.56 -6.39 8.43
C VAL A 245 6.16 -6.41 9.89
N SER A 246 4.90 -6.72 10.18
CA SER A 246 4.55 -7.11 11.55
C SER A 246 5.49 -8.26 11.85
N ALA A 247 6.30 -8.14 12.91
CA ALA A 247 6.81 -9.34 13.54
C ALA A 247 5.58 -10.24 13.69
N ALA A 248 5.65 -11.47 13.14
CA ALA A 248 4.66 -12.47 13.51
C ALA A 248 4.57 -12.40 15.04
N PRO A 249 3.37 -12.35 15.64
CA PRO A 249 3.26 -12.32 17.09
C PRO A 249 4.14 -13.47 17.57
N GLY A 250 5.22 -13.12 18.27
CA GLY A 250 6.25 -14.09 18.66
C GLY A 250 5.50 -15.27 19.26
N GLY A 251 5.61 -16.41 18.60
CA GLY A 251 4.99 -17.64 19.05
C GLY A 251 5.59 -17.96 20.41
N ASN A 252 4.94 -17.50 21.47
CA ASN A 252 5.05 -18.12 22.76
C ASN A 252 4.45 -19.52 22.55
N LEU A 253 5.34 -20.49 22.32
CA LEU A 253 5.01 -21.90 22.11
C LEU A 253 4.35 -22.56 23.34
N ASP A 254 4.04 -21.79 24.40
CA ASP A 254 3.49 -22.30 25.66
C ASP A 254 2.07 -21.80 26.00
N ARG A 255 1.31 -21.24 25.05
CA ARG A 255 -0.11 -20.96 25.28
C ARG A 255 -0.97 -21.38 24.09
N VAL A 256 -1.52 -22.59 24.16
CA VAL A 256 -2.67 -23.00 23.36
C VAL A 256 -3.82 -22.02 23.68
N PRO A 257 -4.33 -21.22 22.72
CA PRO A 257 -5.48 -20.37 22.97
C PRO A 257 -6.73 -21.23 23.09
N GLU A 258 -7.61 -20.91 24.05
CA GLU A 258 -8.94 -21.49 24.31
C GLU A 258 -9.88 -21.50 23.08
N ASN A 259 -9.45 -20.96 21.94
CA ASN A 259 -10.18 -20.95 20.67
C ASN A 259 -10.13 -22.27 19.89
N MET A 260 -9.26 -23.22 20.25
CA MET A 260 -9.25 -24.53 19.58
C MET A 260 -10.52 -25.34 19.90
N ASP A 261 -11.01 -25.25 21.15
CA ASP A 261 -12.22 -25.93 21.60
C ASP A 261 -13.46 -25.35 20.91
N HIS A 262 -13.48 -24.03 20.67
CA HIS A 262 -14.56 -23.38 19.92
C HIS A 262 -14.61 -23.83 18.44
N ILE A 263 -13.46 -24.00 17.79
CA ILE A 263 -13.40 -24.47 16.40
C ILE A 263 -13.83 -25.94 16.30
N GLN A 264 -13.37 -26.79 17.23
CA GLN A 264 -13.81 -28.19 17.29
C GLN A 264 -15.31 -28.30 17.59
N HIS A 265 -15.85 -27.43 18.45
CA HIS A 265 -17.26 -27.44 18.77
C HIS A 265 -18.14 -27.05 17.57
N VAL A 266 -17.72 -26.04 16.79
CA VAL A 266 -18.41 -25.62 15.56
C VAL A 266 -18.33 -26.70 14.48
N LEU A 267 -17.16 -27.32 14.27
CA LEU A 267 -17.00 -28.46 13.35
C LEU A 267 -17.85 -29.66 13.76
N SER A 268 -17.95 -29.94 15.07
CA SER A 268 -18.80 -31.03 15.58
C SER A 268 -20.29 -30.75 15.40
N GLN A 269 -20.74 -29.50 15.51
CA GLN A 269 -22.13 -29.12 15.23
C GLN A 269 -22.44 -29.21 13.74
N PHE A 270 -21.52 -28.77 12.87
CA PHE A 270 -21.67 -28.89 11.42
C PHE A 270 -21.77 -30.37 10.99
N LEU A 271 -20.90 -31.24 11.52
CA LEU A 271 -20.94 -32.68 11.26
C LEU A 271 -22.19 -33.37 11.83
N ARG A 272 -22.74 -32.90 12.96
CA ARG A 272 -24.02 -33.39 13.50
C ARG A 272 -25.21 -33.00 12.63
N LEU A 273 -25.22 -31.78 12.10
CA LEU A 273 -26.29 -31.27 11.22
C LEU A 273 -26.22 -31.85 9.79
N SER A 274 -25.06 -32.35 9.38
CA SER A 274 -24.85 -32.95 8.05
C SER A 274 -25.15 -34.45 7.99
N ARG A 275 -25.55 -35.09 9.11
CA ARG A 275 -25.96 -36.50 9.12
C ARG A 275 -27.47 -36.61 8.84
N PRO A 276 -27.90 -37.53 7.95
CA PRO A 276 -29.33 -37.74 7.71
C PRO A 276 -29.99 -38.32 8.98
N PRO A 277 -31.25 -37.95 9.29
CA PRO A 277 -31.94 -38.44 10.47
C PRO A 277 -32.17 -39.95 10.38
N SER A 278 -31.84 -40.68 11.46
CA SER A 278 -31.95 -42.15 11.57
C SER A 278 -33.38 -42.67 11.80
N HIS A 279 -34.40 -41.87 11.50
CA HIS A 279 -35.80 -42.30 11.52
C HIS A 279 -36.53 -41.75 10.30
N VAL A 280 -36.82 -42.64 9.36
CA VAL A 280 -37.78 -42.39 8.28
C VAL A 280 -39.18 -42.59 8.86
N PRO A 281 -40.08 -41.59 8.86
CA PRO A 281 -41.47 -41.81 9.24
C PRO A 281 -42.17 -42.70 8.21
N HIS A 282 -42.82 -43.76 8.68
CA HIS A 282 -43.60 -44.68 7.85
C HIS A 282 -44.94 -44.03 7.49
N ILE A 283 -45.12 -43.62 6.23
CA ILE A 283 -46.41 -43.14 5.70
C ILE A 283 -47.22 -44.36 5.26
N THR A 284 -48.39 -44.57 5.87
CA THR A 284 -49.35 -45.62 5.47
C THR A 284 -50.47 -44.99 4.66
N PHE A 285 -50.65 -45.44 3.41
CA PHE A 285 -51.77 -45.04 2.57
C PHE A 285 -52.97 -45.94 2.83
N THR A 286 -54.10 -45.36 3.25
CA THR A 286 -55.41 -46.02 3.29
C THR A 286 -56.16 -45.69 1.99
N PRO A 287 -56.66 -46.69 1.24
CA PRO A 287 -57.46 -46.42 0.04
C PRO A 287 -58.90 -46.02 0.40
N ASP A 288 -59.38 -44.96 -0.27
CA ASP A 288 -60.70 -44.35 -0.11
C ASP A 288 -61.83 -45.28 -0.63
N PRO A 289 -63.03 -45.34 -0.01
CA PRO A 289 -64.10 -46.22 -0.45
C PRO A 289 -64.71 -45.76 -1.77
N ARG A 290 -64.89 -46.70 -2.70
CA ARG A 290 -65.53 -46.46 -4.01
C ARG A 290 -66.96 -45.90 -3.85
N PRO A 291 -67.36 -44.87 -4.62
CA PRO A 291 -68.71 -44.34 -4.58
C PRO A 291 -69.74 -45.31 -5.22
N PRO A 292 -70.99 -45.33 -4.74
CA PRO A 292 -72.04 -46.21 -5.27
C PRO A 292 -72.61 -45.69 -6.60
N PRO A 293 -73.22 -46.57 -7.41
CA PRO A 293 -73.72 -46.22 -8.75
C PRO A 293 -75.00 -45.37 -8.72
N PRO A 294 -75.30 -44.63 -9.80
CA PRO A 294 -76.37 -43.64 -9.82
C PRO A 294 -77.76 -44.28 -9.89
N ARG A 295 -78.72 -43.72 -9.14
CA ARG A 295 -80.14 -44.10 -9.24
C ARG A 295 -80.85 -43.29 -10.32
N LEU A 296 -81.55 -44.02 -11.19
CA LEU A 296 -82.45 -43.51 -12.23
C LEU A 296 -83.64 -42.76 -11.62
N SER A 297 -84.01 -41.67 -12.28
CA SER A 297 -85.17 -40.82 -11.97
C SER A 297 -86.49 -41.51 -12.33
N SER A 298 -87.50 -41.35 -11.48
CA SER A 298 -88.90 -41.55 -11.85
C SER A 298 -89.70 -40.29 -11.54
N THR A 299 -90.16 -39.66 -12.61
CA THR A 299 -91.19 -38.63 -12.70
C THR A 299 -92.48 -39.03 -11.97
N ARG A 300 -93.19 -38.05 -11.39
CA ARG A 300 -94.66 -38.01 -11.35
C ARG A 300 -95.16 -36.58 -11.05
N LEU A 301 -95.93 -36.08 -12.02
CA LEU A 301 -97.03 -35.11 -12.03
C LEU A 301 -96.85 -33.78 -11.29
#